data_AF-A0A1F5NZ79-F1
#
_entry.id   AF-A0A1F5NZ79-F1
#
_cell.length_a   1.000
_cell.length_b   1.000
_cell.length_c   1.000
_cell.angle_alpha   90.00
_cell.angle_beta   90.00
_cell.angle_gamma   90.00
#
_symmetry.space_group_name_H-M   'P 1'
#
loop_
_entity.id
_entity.type
_entity.pdbx_description
1 polymer ?
#
loop_
_entity_poly.entity_id
_entity_poly.type
_entity_poly.pdbx_seq_one_letter_code
_entity_poly.pdbx_strand_id
1 'polypeptide(L)'
;MEKNLSVADRVIRILFSAVLVFAAIVLFKHPVARVLSGFGALFSLGEAVLGICYLHARLGSARMRDHLSEQALYLVGLVGIQMVLAYEWWTAGWEKLSNPEFVSGMIGTLGYFASKNTFPWYKDFLLGFASENAAAFAYAVEWSQISIAVVLAASGALYLYSRHTGIQRIALAASLIALAGGTLMNANFYLAAGWTGPGTHGVNVVMFWIQATLIAAWFYRLVHRDHAT
;
A
#
# COMPACT_ATOMS: atom_id res chain seq x y z
N MET A 1 25.01 14.23 13.77
CA MET A 1 24.38 14.69 12.51
C MET A 1 23.91 16.12 12.73
N GLU A 2 24.14 17.03 11.78
CA GLU A 2 23.66 18.41 11.88
C GLU A 2 22.13 18.47 11.80
N LYS A 3 21.52 19.55 12.31
CA LYS A 3 20.09 19.78 12.17
C LYS A 3 19.78 20.10 10.70
N ASN A 4 18.81 19.38 10.12
CA ASN A 4 18.41 19.52 8.72
C ASN A 4 16.92 19.80 8.52
N LEU A 5 16.19 20.10 9.59
CA LEU A 5 14.77 20.45 9.53
C LEU A 5 14.53 21.91 9.85
N SER A 6 13.76 22.60 8.99
CA SER A 6 13.29 23.95 9.27
C SER A 6 12.26 23.96 10.41
N VAL A 7 11.92 25.14 10.93
CA VAL A 7 10.85 25.27 11.93
C VAL A 7 9.51 24.73 11.39
N ALA A 8 9.20 25.02 10.13
CA ALA A 8 7.98 24.54 9.48
C ALA A 8 7.95 23.00 9.40
N ASP A 9 9.05 22.36 8.99
CA ASP A 9 9.13 20.89 8.92
C ASP A 9 8.92 20.24 10.29
N ARG A 10 9.46 20.86 11.35
CA ARG A 10 9.30 20.37 12.73
C ARG A 10 7.84 20.44 13.16
N VAL A 11 7.13 21.53 12.84
CA VAL A 11 5.68 21.66 13.11
C VAL A 11 4.89 20.60 12.35
N ILE A 12 5.16 20.39 11.06
CA ILE A 12 4.50 19.36 10.25
C ILE A 12 4.70 17.98 10.88
N ARG A 13 5.90 17.66 11.38
CA ARG A 13 6.19 16.38 12.02
C ARG A 13 5.51 16.17 13.37
N ILE A 14 5.33 17.24 14.15
CA ILE A 14 4.53 17.20 15.39
C ILE A 14 3.07 16.91 15.04
N LEU A 15 2.51 17.61 14.05
CA LEU A 15 1.14 17.37 13.60
C LEU A 15 0.97 15.94 13.06
N PHE A 16 1.93 15.47 12.24
CA PHE A 16 1.92 14.11 11.73
C PHE A 16 2.03 13.07 12.86
N SER A 17 2.87 13.31 13.87
CA SER A 17 2.95 12.47 15.07
C SER A 17 1.60 12.41 15.79
N ALA A 18 0.92 13.54 15.98
CA ALA A 18 -0.40 13.58 16.60
C ALA A 18 -1.45 12.79 15.79
N VAL A 19 -1.42 12.89 14.45
CA VAL A 19 -2.27 12.10 13.56
C VAL A 19 -1.99 10.61 13.72
N LEU A 20 -0.72 10.20 13.82
CA LEU A 20 -0.36 8.80 14.03
C LEU A 20 -0.78 8.29 15.42
N VAL A 21 -0.63 9.09 16.48
CA VAL A 21 -1.17 8.73 17.82
C VAL A 21 -2.69 8.55 17.75
N PHE A 22 -3.39 9.47 17.12
CA PHE A 22 -4.84 9.37 16.92
C PHE A 22 -5.20 8.09 16.15
N ALA A 23 -4.48 7.80 15.05
CA ALA A 23 -4.71 6.60 14.26
C ALA A 23 -4.47 5.32 15.09
N ALA A 24 -3.39 5.27 15.88
CA ALA A 24 -3.07 4.14 16.74
C ALA A 24 -4.12 3.89 17.84
N ILE A 25 -4.70 4.94 18.41
CA ILE A 25 -5.66 4.83 19.53
C ILE A 25 -7.08 4.61 19.01
N VAL A 26 -7.49 5.37 17.98
CA VAL A 26 -8.89 5.51 17.57
C VAL A 26 -9.21 4.73 16.30
N LEU A 27 -8.36 4.82 15.27
CA LEU A 27 -8.69 4.28 13.94
C LEU A 27 -8.34 2.79 13.82
N PHE A 28 -7.12 2.42 14.19
CA PHE A 28 -6.63 1.06 14.00
C PHE A 28 -7.19 0.14 15.08
N LYS A 29 -7.86 -0.93 14.66
CA LYS A 29 -8.25 -2.04 15.54
C LYS A 29 -7.16 -3.10 15.62
N HIS A 30 -6.37 -3.26 14.56
CA HIS A 30 -5.34 -4.28 14.45
C HIS A 30 -4.11 -3.97 15.34
N PRO A 31 -3.65 -4.88 16.22
CA PRO A 31 -2.60 -4.59 17.19
C PRO A 31 -1.26 -4.21 16.53
N VAL A 32 -0.87 -4.88 15.44
CA VAL A 32 0.38 -4.53 14.74
C VAL A 32 0.28 -3.13 14.13
N ALA A 33 -0.87 -2.73 13.60
CA ALA A 33 -1.05 -1.41 13.01
C ALA A 33 -0.96 -0.32 14.10
N ARG A 34 -1.53 -0.58 15.28
CA ARG A 34 -1.39 0.30 16.46
C ARG A 34 0.08 0.45 16.86
N VAL A 35 0.80 -0.66 16.96
CA VAL A 35 2.22 -0.66 17.36
C VAL A 35 3.07 0.08 16.34
N LEU A 36 2.92 -0.22 15.05
CA LEU A 36 3.67 0.46 13.98
C LEU A 36 3.36 1.96 13.92
N SER A 37 2.09 2.33 14.05
CA SER A 37 1.67 3.73 14.06
C SER A 37 2.18 4.47 15.31
N GLY A 38 2.17 3.83 16.48
CA GLY A 38 2.76 4.35 17.70
C GLY A 38 4.27 4.57 17.58
N PHE A 39 5.01 3.59 17.06
CA PHE A 39 6.44 3.75 16.77
C PHE A 39 6.70 4.87 15.75
N GLY A 40 5.90 4.95 14.69
CA GLY A 40 5.97 6.03 13.70
C GLY A 40 5.72 7.40 14.33
N ALA A 41 4.77 7.50 15.26
CA ALA A 41 4.47 8.72 16.00
C ALA A 41 5.66 9.17 16.86
N LEU A 42 6.23 8.25 17.63
CA LEU A 42 7.41 8.50 18.46
C LEU A 42 8.62 8.88 17.61
N PHE A 43 8.82 8.20 16.49
CA PHE A 43 9.91 8.49 15.55
C PHE A 43 9.76 9.88 14.93
N SER A 44 8.57 10.23 14.42
CA SER A 44 8.27 11.56 13.85
C SER A 44 8.45 12.66 14.88
N LEU A 45 7.99 12.44 16.12
CA LEU A 45 8.17 13.39 17.22
C LEU A 45 9.65 13.54 17.59
N GLY A 46 10.40 12.44 17.65
CA GLY A 46 11.84 12.45 17.85
C GLY A 46 12.58 13.27 16.79
N GLU A 47 12.28 13.06 15.51
CA GLU A 47 12.84 13.84 14.41
C GLU A 47 12.49 15.35 14.55
N ALA A 48 11.27 15.67 14.95
CA ALA A 48 10.84 17.06 15.20
C ALA A 48 11.59 17.71 16.38
N VAL A 49 11.74 17.01 17.50
CA VAL A 49 12.42 17.53 18.69
C VAL A 49 13.90 17.73 18.41
N LEU A 50 14.56 16.73 17.84
CA LEU A 50 15.99 16.76 17.52
C LEU A 50 16.31 17.73 16.36
N GLY A 51 15.34 17.99 15.47
CA GLY A 51 15.53 18.79 14.27
C GLY A 51 16.33 18.05 13.20
N ILE A 52 16.21 16.72 13.19
CA ILE A 52 17.01 15.81 12.38
C ILE A 52 16.06 14.85 11.67
N CYS A 53 16.12 14.78 10.34
CA CYS A 53 15.48 13.74 9.55
C CYS A 53 16.49 12.88 8.81
N TYR A 54 16.45 11.58 9.08
CA TYR A 54 17.36 10.61 8.48
C TYR A 54 17.11 10.42 6.99
N LEU A 55 15.83 10.44 6.58
CA LEU A 55 15.47 10.30 5.17
C LEU A 55 15.92 11.53 4.36
N HIS A 56 15.75 12.75 4.87
CA HIS A 56 16.22 13.96 4.19
C HIS A 56 17.73 13.96 4.01
N ALA A 57 18.48 13.63 5.07
CA ALA A 57 19.94 13.52 5.01
C ALA A 57 20.38 12.50 3.96
N ARG A 58 19.67 11.37 3.87
CA ARG A 58 19.93 10.33 2.89
C ARG A 58 19.60 10.75 1.45
N LEU A 59 18.60 11.60 1.27
CA LEU A 59 18.19 12.15 -0.03
C LEU A 59 18.95 13.44 -0.40
N GLY A 60 20.01 13.80 0.32
CA GLY A 60 20.91 14.91 0.00
C GLY A 60 20.62 16.23 0.72
N SER A 61 19.60 16.29 1.58
CA SER A 61 19.31 17.45 2.45
C SER A 61 19.94 17.22 3.83
N ALA A 62 21.25 17.47 3.94
CA ALA A 62 22.04 17.20 5.15
C ALA A 62 22.03 18.38 6.13
N ARG A 63 21.74 19.59 5.66
CA ARG A 63 21.69 20.82 6.44
C ARG A 63 20.35 21.53 6.28
N MET A 64 20.03 22.42 7.22
CA MET A 64 18.75 23.16 7.23
C MET A 64 18.53 24.06 6.00
N ARG A 65 19.62 24.50 5.34
CA ARG A 65 19.55 25.30 4.10
C ARG A 65 19.38 24.43 2.85
N ASP A 66 19.59 23.12 2.98
CA ASP A 66 19.48 22.20 1.86
C ASP A 66 18.01 21.81 1.71
N HIS A 67 17.44 22.04 0.54
CA HIS A 67 16.10 21.57 0.22
C HIS A 67 16.18 20.23 -0.50
N LEU A 68 15.18 19.37 -0.28
CA LEU A 68 15.01 18.21 -1.14
C LEU A 68 14.79 18.67 -2.58
N SER A 69 15.46 18.01 -3.53
CA SER A 69 15.16 18.26 -4.93
C SER A 69 13.70 17.91 -5.24
N GLU A 70 13.11 18.56 -6.23
CA GLU A 70 11.76 18.25 -6.70
C GLU A 70 11.60 16.75 -7.04
N GLN A 71 12.66 16.17 -7.61
CA GLN A 71 12.73 14.74 -7.90
C GLN A 71 12.66 13.89 -6.63
N ALA A 72 13.38 14.26 -5.56
CA ALA A 72 13.33 13.54 -4.30
C ALA A 72 11.95 13.64 -3.63
N LEU A 73 11.34 14.83 -3.64
CA LEU A 73 9.98 15.04 -3.13
C LEU A 73 8.96 14.19 -3.89
N TYR A 74 9.03 14.19 -5.22
CA TYR A 74 8.19 13.35 -6.08
C TYR A 74 8.32 11.86 -5.72
N LEU A 75 9.55 11.37 -5.54
CA LEU A 75 9.79 9.96 -5.19
C LEU A 75 9.27 9.59 -3.81
N VAL A 76 9.47 10.45 -2.82
CA VAL A 76 8.92 10.25 -1.48
C VAL A 76 7.40 10.23 -1.54
N GLY A 77 6.78 11.09 -2.35
CA GLY A 77 5.33 11.09 -2.59
C GLY A 77 4.83 9.78 -3.20
N LEU A 78 5.45 9.30 -4.29
CA LEU A 78 5.08 8.03 -4.93
C LEU A 78 5.21 6.83 -3.98
N VAL A 79 6.33 6.75 -3.25
CA VAL A 79 6.54 5.66 -2.28
C VAL A 79 5.56 5.79 -1.11
N GLY A 80 5.23 7.02 -0.68
CA GLY A 80 4.22 7.25 0.34
C GLY A 80 2.86 6.69 -0.04
N ILE A 81 2.38 6.96 -1.26
CA ILE A 81 1.11 6.40 -1.78
C ILE A 81 1.19 4.87 -1.86
N GLN A 82 2.31 4.33 -2.37
CA GLN A 82 2.54 2.88 -2.41
C GLN A 82 2.48 2.23 -1.02
N MET A 83 3.01 2.88 0.02
CA MET A 83 2.97 2.38 1.40
C MET A 83 1.55 2.39 1.99
N VAL A 84 0.73 3.39 1.65
CA VAL A 84 -0.69 3.39 2.02
C VAL A 84 -1.43 2.22 1.38
N LEU A 85 -1.19 1.94 0.11
CA LEU A 85 -1.75 0.76 -0.56
C LEU A 85 -1.25 -0.55 0.05
N ALA A 86 0.03 -0.64 0.41
CA ALA A 86 0.60 -1.80 1.08
C ALA A 86 -0.13 -2.07 2.42
N TYR A 87 -0.41 -1.02 3.19
CA TYR A 87 -1.16 -1.12 4.44
C TYR A 87 -2.61 -1.58 4.24
N GLU A 88 -3.29 -1.07 3.21
CA GLU A 88 -4.66 -1.47 2.90
C GLU A 88 -4.73 -2.96 2.54
N TRP A 89 -3.83 -3.44 1.68
CA TRP A 89 -3.73 -4.86 1.35
C TRP A 89 -3.37 -5.72 2.55
N TRP A 90 -2.49 -5.24 3.43
CA TRP A 90 -2.12 -5.95 4.65
C TRP A 90 -3.35 -6.14 5.54
N THR A 91 -4.10 -5.07 5.76
CA THR A 91 -5.28 -5.08 6.63
C THR A 91 -6.35 -6.01 6.06
N ALA A 92 -6.67 -5.87 4.77
CA ALA A 92 -7.65 -6.70 4.10
C ALA A 92 -7.25 -8.19 4.10
N GLY A 93 -5.97 -8.49 3.85
CA GLY A 93 -5.46 -9.86 3.84
C GLY A 93 -5.41 -10.48 5.23
N TRP A 94 -5.00 -9.70 6.23
CA TRP A 94 -4.89 -10.18 7.60
C TRP A 94 -6.25 -10.48 8.23
N GLU A 95 -7.27 -9.66 7.98
CA GLU A 95 -8.63 -9.94 8.44
C GLU A 95 -9.17 -11.27 7.92
N LYS A 96 -8.73 -11.70 6.73
CA LYS A 96 -9.07 -13.00 6.14
C LYS A 96 -8.24 -14.13 6.76
N LEU A 97 -6.92 -13.96 6.81
CA LEU A 97 -5.98 -14.94 7.38
C LEU A 97 -6.25 -15.23 8.86
N SER A 98 -6.68 -14.22 9.62
CA SER A 98 -6.99 -14.37 11.04
C SER A 98 -8.41 -14.86 11.32
N ASN A 99 -9.27 -14.94 10.29
CA ASN A 99 -10.62 -15.46 10.44
C ASN A 99 -10.67 -16.95 10.01
N PRO A 100 -10.81 -17.90 10.96
CA PRO A 100 -10.85 -19.32 10.64
C PRO A 100 -12.05 -19.71 9.76
N GLU A 101 -13.10 -18.88 9.70
CA GLU A 101 -14.29 -19.11 8.89
C GLU A 101 -14.18 -18.55 7.47
N PHE A 102 -13.10 -17.83 7.12
CA PHE A 102 -12.99 -17.20 5.82
C PHE A 102 -13.02 -18.22 4.67
N VAL A 103 -12.24 -19.30 4.79
CA VAL A 103 -12.13 -20.34 3.76
C VAL A 103 -13.40 -21.19 3.71
N SER A 104 -13.92 -21.63 4.86
CA SER A 104 -15.13 -22.47 4.94
C SER A 104 -16.39 -21.70 4.55
N GLY A 105 -16.44 -20.39 4.79
CA GLY A 105 -17.53 -19.49 4.42
C GLY A 105 -17.50 -19.01 2.96
N MET A 106 -16.49 -19.39 2.18
CA MET A 106 -16.29 -18.84 0.83
C MET A 106 -17.46 -19.15 -0.12
N ILE A 107 -18.02 -20.37 -0.09
CA ILE A 107 -19.17 -20.74 -0.94
C ILE A 107 -20.36 -19.80 -0.69
N GLY A 108 -20.67 -19.52 0.59
CA GLY A 108 -21.75 -18.61 0.96
C GLY A 108 -21.47 -17.18 0.49
N THR A 109 -20.22 -16.72 0.60
CA THR A 109 -19.79 -15.40 0.13
C THR A 109 -19.93 -15.26 -1.39
N LEU A 110 -19.50 -16.27 -2.16
CA LEU A 110 -19.62 -16.30 -3.62
C LEU A 110 -21.10 -16.33 -4.06
N GLY A 111 -21.93 -17.15 -3.40
CA GLY A 111 -23.36 -17.18 -3.64
C GLY A 111 -24.05 -15.84 -3.34
N TYR A 112 -23.66 -15.18 -2.25
CA TYR A 112 -24.12 -13.83 -1.94
C TYR A 112 -23.72 -12.85 -3.04
N PHE A 113 -22.45 -12.80 -3.44
CA PHE A 113 -21.97 -11.92 -4.52
C PHE A 113 -22.65 -12.17 -5.87
N ALA A 114 -23.00 -13.43 -6.17
CA ALA A 114 -23.73 -13.79 -7.38
C ALA A 114 -25.22 -13.38 -7.36
N SER A 115 -25.83 -13.26 -6.18
CA SER A 115 -27.30 -13.12 -6.04
C SER A 115 -27.89 -11.88 -6.72
N LYS A 116 -27.16 -10.75 -6.73
CA LYS A 116 -27.56 -9.50 -7.39
C LYS A 116 -26.46 -8.95 -8.30
N ASN A 117 -25.57 -9.82 -8.78
CA ASN A 117 -24.51 -9.41 -9.68
C ASN A 117 -25.09 -8.95 -11.03
N THR A 118 -24.71 -7.76 -11.49
CA THR A 118 -25.20 -7.17 -12.74
C THR A 118 -24.43 -7.66 -13.98
N PHE A 119 -23.37 -8.44 -13.81
CA PHE A 119 -22.55 -9.00 -14.89
C PHE A 119 -22.84 -10.50 -15.04
N PRO A 120 -23.66 -10.94 -16.03
CA PRO A 120 -24.05 -12.34 -16.15
C PRO A 120 -22.86 -13.30 -16.27
N TRP A 121 -21.87 -12.96 -17.09
CA TRP A 121 -20.66 -13.77 -17.27
C TRP A 121 -19.85 -13.93 -15.97
N TYR A 122 -19.82 -12.89 -15.13
CA TYR A 122 -19.08 -12.94 -13.87
C TYR A 122 -19.89 -13.69 -12.79
N LYS A 123 -21.22 -13.59 -12.83
CA LYS A 123 -22.11 -14.43 -12.03
C LYS A 123 -21.89 -15.92 -12.35
N ASP A 124 -21.79 -16.29 -13.62
CA ASP A 124 -21.52 -17.66 -14.04
C ASP A 124 -20.14 -18.13 -13.57
N PHE A 125 -19.12 -17.27 -13.64
CA PHE A 125 -17.81 -17.54 -13.05
C PHE A 125 -17.88 -17.79 -11.53
N LEU A 126 -18.63 -16.95 -10.79
CA LEU A 126 -18.80 -17.09 -9.34
C LEU A 126 -19.51 -18.39 -8.96
N LEU A 127 -20.60 -18.73 -9.65
CA LEU A 127 -21.41 -19.92 -9.35
C LEU A 127 -20.82 -21.23 -9.92
N GLY A 128 -19.99 -21.16 -10.96
CA GLY A 128 -19.26 -22.29 -11.52
C GLY A 128 -17.86 -22.39 -10.94
N PHE A 129 -16.85 -22.00 -11.71
CA PHE A 129 -15.43 -22.19 -11.40
C PHE A 129 -15.06 -21.79 -9.96
N ALA A 130 -15.46 -20.59 -9.51
CA ALA A 130 -15.05 -20.11 -8.19
C ALA A 130 -15.71 -20.91 -7.06
N SER A 131 -17.00 -21.29 -7.19
CA SER A 131 -17.70 -22.08 -6.18
C SER A 131 -17.21 -23.54 -6.15
N GLU A 132 -16.95 -24.15 -7.31
CA GLU A 132 -16.38 -25.50 -7.42
C GLU A 132 -14.97 -25.59 -6.80
N ASN A 133 -14.22 -24.48 -6.83
CA ASN A 133 -12.88 -24.37 -6.28
C ASN A 133 -12.80 -23.43 -5.07
N ALA A 134 -13.89 -23.31 -4.29
CA ALA A 134 -14.05 -22.25 -3.29
C ALA A 134 -12.89 -22.15 -2.28
N ALA A 135 -12.39 -23.28 -1.77
CA ALA A 135 -11.26 -23.27 -0.84
C ALA A 135 -9.97 -22.74 -1.49
N ALA A 136 -9.64 -23.21 -2.69
CA ALA A 136 -8.48 -22.73 -3.43
C ALA A 136 -8.61 -21.25 -3.80
N PHE A 137 -9.81 -20.83 -4.21
CA PHE A 137 -10.11 -19.43 -4.51
C PHE A 137 -9.96 -18.54 -3.26
N ALA A 138 -10.43 -18.99 -2.09
CA ALA A 138 -10.25 -18.29 -0.84
C ALA A 138 -8.77 -18.11 -0.48
N TYR A 139 -7.99 -19.19 -0.50
CA TYR A 139 -6.55 -19.11 -0.24
C TYR A 139 -5.84 -18.21 -1.25
N ALA A 140 -6.20 -18.29 -2.53
CA ALA A 140 -5.63 -17.42 -3.55
C ALA A 140 -5.92 -15.93 -3.24
N VAL A 141 -7.14 -15.58 -2.86
CA VAL A 141 -7.50 -14.21 -2.47
C VAL A 141 -6.71 -13.76 -1.25
N GLU A 142 -6.75 -14.52 -0.16
CA GLU A 142 -6.11 -14.18 1.11
C GLU A 142 -4.59 -14.01 0.97
N TRP A 143 -3.91 -15.01 0.40
CA TRP A 143 -2.47 -14.98 0.24
C TRP A 143 -2.01 -13.95 -0.78
N SER A 144 -2.80 -13.67 -1.83
CA SER A 144 -2.48 -12.60 -2.77
C SER A 144 -2.50 -11.24 -2.08
N GLN A 145 -3.48 -10.96 -1.22
CA GLN A 145 -3.55 -9.68 -0.49
C GLN A 145 -2.32 -9.49 0.41
N ILE A 146 -1.95 -10.50 1.20
CA ILE A 146 -0.74 -10.45 2.04
C ILE A 146 0.52 -10.30 1.19
N SER A 147 0.62 -11.04 0.09
CA SER A 147 1.81 -11.00 -0.78
C SER A 147 1.98 -9.64 -1.45
N ILE A 148 0.89 -9.05 -1.97
CA ILE A 148 0.89 -7.70 -2.54
C ILE A 148 1.34 -6.69 -1.48
N ALA A 149 0.79 -6.77 -0.26
CA ALA A 149 1.15 -5.86 0.82
C ALA A 149 2.65 -5.90 1.13
N VAL A 150 3.19 -7.10 1.38
CA VAL A 150 4.60 -7.30 1.73
C VAL A 150 5.51 -6.86 0.59
N VAL A 151 5.20 -7.23 -0.64
CA VAL A 151 6.02 -6.86 -1.80
C VAL A 151 6.01 -5.35 -2.01
N LEU A 152 4.86 -4.67 -1.93
CA LEU A 152 4.79 -3.20 -2.07
C LEU A 152 5.59 -2.49 -0.97
N ALA A 153 5.47 -2.93 0.28
CA ALA A 153 6.20 -2.33 1.39
C ALA A 153 7.72 -2.56 1.25
N ALA A 154 8.14 -3.81 1.05
CA ALA A 154 9.55 -4.16 0.94
C ALA A 154 10.20 -3.48 -0.28
N SER A 155 9.55 -3.48 -1.43
CA SER A 155 10.07 -2.84 -2.64
C SER A 155 10.18 -1.33 -2.51
N GLY A 156 9.19 -0.64 -1.95
CA GLY A 156 9.26 0.81 -1.74
C GLY A 156 10.40 1.18 -0.77
N ALA A 157 10.58 0.40 0.30
CA ALA A 157 11.70 0.59 1.24
C ALA A 157 13.05 0.32 0.56
N LEU A 158 13.21 -0.81 -0.13
CA LEU A 158 14.44 -1.15 -0.86
C LEU A 158 14.76 -0.11 -1.93
N TYR A 159 13.75 0.44 -2.59
CA TYR A 159 13.92 1.48 -3.58
C TYR A 159 14.56 2.75 -3.01
N LEU A 160 14.05 3.23 -1.87
CA LEU A 160 14.55 4.44 -1.19
C LEU A 160 15.89 4.21 -0.47
N TYR A 161 16.06 3.04 0.17
CA TYR A 161 17.18 2.76 1.06
C TYR A 161 18.29 1.92 0.44
N SER A 162 18.18 1.44 -0.79
CA SER A 162 19.32 0.81 -1.47
C SER A 162 20.17 1.86 -2.20
N ARG A 163 21.50 1.71 -2.12
CA ARG A 163 22.45 2.42 -2.99
C ARG A 163 22.82 1.63 -4.24
N HIS A 164 22.43 0.36 -4.29
CA HIS A 164 22.78 -0.54 -5.38
C HIS A 164 21.72 -0.45 -6.47
N THR A 165 22.11 0.01 -7.66
CA THR A 165 21.20 0.22 -8.81
C THR A 165 20.45 -1.05 -9.19
N GLY A 166 21.13 -2.20 -9.19
CA GLY A 166 20.50 -3.51 -9.43
C GLY A 166 19.37 -3.84 -8.46
N ILE A 167 19.56 -3.63 -7.15
CA ILE A 167 18.52 -3.86 -6.13
C ILE A 167 17.34 -2.92 -6.36
N GLN A 168 17.60 -1.66 -6.70
CA GLN A 168 16.52 -0.71 -6.95
C GLN A 168 15.74 -1.05 -8.23
N ARG A 169 16.37 -1.63 -9.26
CA ARG A 169 15.67 -2.15 -10.44
C ARG A 169 14.78 -3.34 -10.08
N ILE A 170 15.30 -4.29 -9.30
CA ILE A 170 14.50 -5.42 -8.80
C ILE A 170 13.32 -4.93 -7.97
N ALA A 171 13.53 -3.93 -7.09
CA ALA A 171 12.48 -3.32 -6.30
C ALA A 171 11.39 -2.67 -7.17
N LEU A 172 11.76 -1.95 -8.23
CA LEU A 172 10.80 -1.39 -9.17
C LEU A 172 10.00 -2.49 -9.89
N ALA A 173 10.68 -3.51 -10.41
CA ALA A 173 10.02 -4.63 -11.08
C ALA A 173 9.04 -5.37 -10.13
N ALA A 174 9.46 -5.62 -8.89
CA ALA A 174 8.61 -6.21 -7.87
C ALA A 174 7.41 -5.33 -7.53
N SER A 175 7.60 -4.00 -7.43
CA SER A 175 6.50 -3.04 -7.24
C SER A 175 5.50 -3.13 -8.38
N LEU A 176 5.97 -3.17 -9.63
CA LEU A 176 5.11 -3.27 -10.81
C LEU A 176 4.25 -4.54 -10.80
N ILE A 177 4.85 -5.69 -10.48
CA ILE A 177 4.12 -6.97 -10.38
C ILE A 177 3.05 -6.90 -9.28
N ALA A 178 3.41 -6.39 -8.10
CA ALA A 178 2.47 -6.28 -6.98
C ALA A 178 1.34 -5.28 -7.25
N LEU A 179 1.64 -4.13 -7.89
CA LEU A 179 0.63 -3.16 -8.29
C LEU A 179 -0.32 -3.73 -9.36
N ALA A 180 0.22 -4.49 -10.33
CA ALA A 180 -0.60 -5.17 -11.33
C ALA A 180 -1.52 -6.20 -10.69
N GLY A 181 -1.00 -7.02 -9.77
CA GLY A 181 -1.79 -7.94 -8.95
C GLY A 181 -2.89 -7.22 -8.16
N GLY A 182 -2.55 -6.11 -7.51
CA GLY A 182 -3.52 -5.27 -6.80
C GLY A 182 -4.60 -4.70 -7.71
N THR A 183 -4.22 -4.23 -8.90
CA THR A 183 -5.13 -3.66 -9.90
C THR A 183 -6.16 -4.72 -10.33
N LEU A 184 -5.69 -5.93 -10.66
CA LEU A 184 -6.53 -7.06 -11.03
C LEU A 184 -7.45 -7.49 -9.88
N MET A 185 -6.94 -7.50 -8.64
CA MET A 185 -7.73 -7.83 -7.45
C MET A 185 -8.84 -6.82 -7.20
N ASN A 186 -8.57 -5.51 -7.33
CA ASN A 186 -9.61 -4.48 -7.22
C ASN A 186 -10.66 -4.59 -8.32
N ALA A 187 -10.26 -4.90 -9.56
CA ALA A 187 -11.20 -5.18 -10.64
C ALA A 187 -12.06 -6.42 -10.33
N ASN A 188 -11.45 -7.49 -9.83
CA ASN A 188 -12.13 -8.72 -9.42
C ASN A 188 -13.17 -8.45 -8.31
N PHE A 189 -12.81 -7.69 -7.27
CA PHE A 189 -13.74 -7.32 -6.21
C PHE A 189 -14.83 -6.36 -6.64
N TYR A 190 -14.53 -5.43 -7.55
CA TYR A 190 -15.53 -4.58 -8.17
C TYR A 190 -16.58 -5.42 -8.91
N LEU A 191 -16.13 -6.36 -9.74
CA LEU A 191 -17.01 -7.24 -10.50
C LEU A 191 -17.83 -8.16 -9.59
N ALA A 192 -17.24 -8.66 -8.51
CA ALA A 192 -17.92 -9.55 -7.56
C ALA A 192 -18.94 -8.81 -6.68
N ALA A 193 -18.51 -7.72 -6.06
CA ALA A 193 -19.17 -7.12 -4.90
C ALA A 193 -19.42 -5.61 -5.04
N GLY A 194 -19.07 -4.97 -6.16
CA GLY A 194 -19.28 -3.53 -6.35
C GLY A 194 -20.74 -3.10 -6.22
N TRP A 195 -21.70 -4.00 -6.46
CA TRP A 195 -23.13 -3.74 -6.28
C TRP A 195 -23.58 -3.71 -4.81
N THR A 196 -22.77 -4.21 -3.87
CA THR A 196 -23.16 -4.38 -2.46
C THR A 196 -23.28 -3.05 -1.70
N GLY A 197 -22.66 -1.99 -2.20
CA GLY A 197 -22.84 -0.64 -1.67
C GLY A 197 -21.83 0.37 -2.25
N PRO A 198 -22.10 1.69 -2.09
CA PRO A 198 -21.24 2.75 -2.63
C PRO A 198 -19.81 2.70 -2.09
N GLY A 199 -19.60 2.26 -0.84
CA GLY A 199 -18.26 2.14 -0.25
C GLY A 199 -17.42 1.08 -0.95
N THR A 200 -17.97 -0.13 -1.12
CA THR A 200 -17.31 -1.24 -1.82
C THR A 200 -17.08 -0.91 -3.29
N HIS A 201 -18.03 -0.25 -3.95
CA HIS A 201 -17.85 0.26 -5.31
C HIS A 201 -16.68 1.26 -5.39
N GLY A 202 -16.76 2.33 -4.59
CA GLY A 202 -15.83 3.45 -4.66
C GLY A 202 -14.41 3.07 -4.29
N VAL A 203 -14.21 2.27 -3.24
CA VAL A 203 -12.86 1.89 -2.80
C VAL A 203 -12.12 1.08 -3.86
N ASN A 204 -12.78 0.12 -4.51
CA ASN A 204 -12.18 -0.70 -5.55
C ASN A 204 -11.82 0.14 -6.79
N VAL A 205 -12.69 1.09 -7.19
CA VAL A 205 -12.41 1.99 -8.33
C VAL A 205 -11.26 2.93 -8.03
N VAL A 206 -11.24 3.54 -6.84
CA VAL A 206 -10.17 4.47 -6.44
C VAL A 206 -8.84 3.74 -6.35
N MET A 207 -8.78 2.59 -5.68
CA MET A 207 -7.55 1.81 -5.56
C MET A 207 -7.05 1.31 -6.91
N PHE A 208 -7.95 0.86 -7.79
CA PHE A 208 -7.61 0.47 -9.16
C PHE A 208 -6.87 1.61 -9.90
N TRP A 209 -7.43 2.83 -9.89
CA TRP A 209 -6.84 3.95 -10.62
C TRP A 209 -5.54 4.47 -9.99
N ILE A 210 -5.42 4.47 -8.66
CA ILE A 210 -4.17 4.83 -7.99
C ILE A 210 -3.08 3.82 -8.37
N GLN A 211 -3.38 2.52 -8.34
CA GLN A 211 -2.43 1.48 -8.71
C GLN A 211 -2.02 1.55 -10.17
N ALA A 212 -2.97 1.75 -11.10
CA ALA A 212 -2.69 1.95 -12.52
C ALA A 212 -1.78 3.17 -12.76
N THR A 213 -2.02 4.27 -12.04
CA THR A 213 -1.18 5.48 -12.13
C THR A 213 0.23 5.22 -11.62
N LEU A 214 0.38 4.53 -10.49
CA LEU A 214 1.68 4.12 -9.97
C LEU A 214 2.41 3.16 -10.91
N ILE A 215 1.70 2.23 -11.56
CA ILE A 215 2.29 1.35 -12.59
C ILE A 215 2.91 2.19 -13.70
N ALA A 216 2.17 3.16 -14.24
CA ALA A 216 2.70 4.04 -15.29
C ALA A 216 3.95 4.81 -14.82
N ALA A 217 3.91 5.39 -13.63
CA ALA A 217 5.04 6.14 -13.06
C ALA A 217 6.27 5.25 -12.84
N TRP A 218 6.10 4.07 -12.26
CA TRP A 218 7.20 3.14 -11.98
C TRP A 218 7.74 2.47 -13.24
N PHE A 219 6.87 2.18 -14.21
CA PHE A 219 7.28 1.59 -15.48
C PHE A 219 8.13 2.58 -16.27
N TYR A 220 7.68 3.83 -16.38
CA TYR A 220 8.45 4.90 -17.02
C TYR A 220 9.85 5.01 -16.38
N ARG A 221 9.91 4.97 -15.05
CA ARG A 221 11.16 5.07 -14.30
C ARG A 221 12.05 3.82 -14.41
N LEU A 222 11.48 2.63 -14.57
CA LEU A 222 12.23 1.40 -14.80
C LEU A 222 12.91 1.42 -16.16
N VAL A 223 12.21 1.89 -17.20
CA VAL A 223 12.72 1.93 -18.58
C VAL A 223 13.75 3.04 -18.79
N HIS A 224 13.55 4.23 -18.22
CA HIS A 224 14.38 5.41 -18.52
C HIS A 224 15.51 5.65 -17.52
N ARG A 225 15.78 4.70 -16.61
CA ARG A 225 16.78 4.90 -15.54
C ARG A 225 18.22 4.95 -16.04
N ASP A 226 18.47 4.47 -17.25
CA ASP A 226 19.80 4.21 -17.77
C ASP A 226 20.48 5.46 -18.32
N HIS A 227 19.80 6.60 -18.31
CA HIS A 227 20.29 7.89 -18.80
C HIS A 227 20.63 8.89 -17.71
N ALA A 228 20.57 8.50 -16.43
CA ALA A 228 20.73 9.40 -15.28
C ALA A 228 21.98 9.12 -14.44
N THR A 229 23.05 8.58 -15.04
CA THR A 229 24.39 8.50 -14.43
C THR A 229 25.20 9.74 -14.75
#